data_AF-A0A2T4GDS6-F1
#
_entry.id   AF-A0A2T4GDS6-F1
#
_cell.length_a   1.000
_cell.length_b   1.000
_cell.length_c   1.000
_cell.angle_alpha   90.00
_cell.angle_beta   90.00
_cell.angle_gamma   90.00
#
_symmetry.space_group_name_H-M   'P 1'
#
loop_
_entity.id
_entity.type
_entity.pdbx_description
1 polymer ?
#
loop_
_entity_poly.entity_id
_entity_poly.type
_entity_poly.pdbx_seq_one_letter_code
_entity_poly.pdbx_strand_id
1 'polypeptide(L)'
;MSITLELNESQIPLLHSFLATIIAHIEQLLSRFAQLSELSEIVPESDRELRWQMDLLFRQCSMELSWCVQTYQTYKQLQDMIQPSSSTVDGLWTEAYGL
;
A
#
# COMPACT_ATOMS: atom_id res chain seq x y z
N MET A 1 21.92 19.42 -2.58
CA MET A 1 22.40 18.10 -3.04
C MET A 1 21.17 17.28 -3.38
N SER A 2 20.93 16.99 -4.66
CA SER A 2 19.94 16.00 -5.08
C SER A 2 20.56 14.61 -4.92
N ILE A 3 20.00 13.77 -4.06
CA ILE A 3 20.38 12.37 -3.99
C ILE A 3 19.72 11.68 -5.18
N THR A 4 20.47 11.47 -6.25
CA THR A 4 20.03 10.64 -7.39
C THR A 4 20.30 9.18 -7.04
N LEU A 5 19.23 8.40 -6.95
CA LEU A 5 19.27 6.95 -6.74
C LEU A 5 19.40 6.29 -8.11
N GLU A 6 20.59 5.76 -8.41
CA GLU A 6 20.80 4.95 -9.62
C GLU A 6 20.25 3.55 -9.36
N LEU A 7 19.14 3.22 -10.02
CA LEU A 7 18.61 1.86 -10.03
C LEU A 7 19.05 1.13 -11.30
N ASN A 8 19.34 -0.16 -11.17
CA ASN A 8 19.61 -1.04 -12.29
C ASN A 8 18.32 -1.62 -12.88
N GLU A 9 18.41 -2.19 -14.08
CA GLU A 9 17.28 -2.75 -14.85
C GLU A 9 16.45 -3.79 -14.06
N SER A 10 17.06 -4.51 -13.12
CA SER A 10 16.35 -5.49 -12.28
C SER A 10 15.54 -4.89 -11.13
N GLN A 11 15.88 -3.68 -10.68
CA GLN A 11 15.25 -3.04 -9.52
C GLN A 11 13.94 -2.34 -9.86
N ILE A 12 13.75 -1.93 -11.12
CA ILE A 12 12.55 -1.21 -11.57
C ILE A 12 11.32 -2.12 -11.57
N PRO A 13 11.36 -3.33 -12.18
CA PRO A 13 10.23 -4.27 -12.11
C PRO A 13 9.92 -4.73 -10.68
N LEU A 14 10.94 -4.81 -9.81
CA LEU A 14 10.77 -5.19 -8.41
C LEU A 14 10.04 -4.10 -7.61
N LEU A 15 10.43 -2.83 -7.78
CA LEU A 15 9.74 -1.70 -7.16
C LEU A 15 8.27 -1.65 -7.58
N HIS A 16 8.01 -1.84 -8.87
CA HIS A 16 6.65 -1.87 -9.41
C HIS A 16 5.81 -3.01 -8.82
N SER A 17 6.36 -4.24 -8.84
CA SER A 17 5.68 -5.42 -8.28
C SER A 17 5.40 -5.27 -6.78
N PHE A 18 6.33 -4.64 -6.06
CA PHE A 18 6.17 -4.33 -4.64
C PHE A 18 5.04 -3.31 -4.39
N LEU A 19 5.00 -2.21 -5.16
CA LEU A 19 3.93 -1.21 -5.07
C LEU A 19 2.56 -1.83 -5.40
N ALA A 20 2.48 -2.68 -6.43
CA ALA A 20 1.26 -3.41 -6.77
C ALA A 20 0.80 -4.34 -5.63
N THR A 21 1.75 -5.01 -4.97
CA THR A 21 1.47 -5.86 -3.79
C THR A 21 0.90 -5.04 -2.64
N ILE A 22 1.45 -3.85 -2.38
CA ILE A 22 0.92 -2.96 -1.33
C ILE A 22 -0.49 -2.48 -1.67
N ILE A 23 -0.76 -2.09 -2.93
CA ILE A 23 -2.10 -1.68 -3.37
C ILE A 23 -3.12 -2.81 -3.13
N ALA A 24 -2.82 -4.02 -3.59
CA ALA A 24 -3.70 -5.17 -3.39
C ALA A 24 -3.98 -5.44 -1.91
N HIS A 25 -2.97 -5.26 -1.05
CA HIS A 25 -3.13 -5.41 0.40
C HIS A 25 -4.00 -4.29 1.01
N ILE A 26 -3.85 -3.04 0.56
CA ILE A 26 -4.73 -1.93 0.97
C ILE A 26 -6.18 -2.22 0.60
N GLU A 27 -6.43 -2.69 -0.62
CA GLU A 27 -7.79 -3.06 -1.08
C GLU A 27 -8.39 -4.17 -0.21
N GLN A 28 -7.58 -5.18 0.14
CA GLN A 28 -8.00 -6.24 1.04
C GLN A 28 -8.35 -5.70 2.44
N LEU A 29 -7.54 -4.79 2.99
CA LEU A 29 -7.80 -4.19 4.30
C LEU A 29 -9.06 -3.32 4.28
N LEU A 30 -9.30 -2.54 3.22
CA LEU A 30 -10.53 -1.76 3.05
C LEU A 30 -11.77 -2.67 3.02
N SER A 31 -11.70 -3.80 2.29
CA SER A 31 -12.77 -4.78 2.25
C SER A 31 -13.05 -5.39 3.63
N ARG A 32 -12.01 -5.77 4.37
CA ARG A 32 -12.13 -6.27 5.75
C ARG A 32 -12.71 -5.22 6.69
N PHE A 33 -12.29 -3.96 6.55
CA PHE A 33 -12.80 -2.87 7.37
C PHE A 33 -14.30 -2.68 7.15
N ALA A 34 -14.76 -2.69 5.89
CA ALA A 34 -16.18 -2.60 5.55
C ALA A 34 -16.99 -3.76 6.16
N GLN A 35 -16.48 -4.99 6.05
CA GLN A 35 -17.13 -6.16 6.67
C GLN A 35 -17.20 -6.05 8.20
N LEU A 36 -16.15 -5.56 8.84
CA LEU A 36 -16.15 -5.31 10.29
C LEU A 36 -17.18 -4.23 10.66
N SER A 37 -17.29 -3.16 9.87
CA SER A 37 -18.30 -2.11 10.05
C SER A 37 -19.72 -2.67 10.02
N GLU A 38 -20.05 -3.46 9.00
CA GLU A 38 -21.36 -4.12 8.90
C GLU A 38 -21.64 -5.05 10.09
N LEU A 39 -20.64 -5.84 10.51
CA LEU A 39 -20.79 -6.72 11.68
C LEU A 39 -20.97 -5.93 12.98
N SER A 40 -20.42 -4.71 13.08
CA SER A 40 -20.48 -3.93 14.32
C SER A 40 -21.88 -3.40 14.60
N GLU A 41 -22.67 -3.17 13.54
CA GLU A 41 -24.04 -2.70 13.63
C GLU A 41 -24.99 -3.74 14.24
N ILE A 42 -24.65 -5.03 14.10
CA ILE A 42 -25.49 -6.14 14.62
C ILE A 42 -25.09 -6.60 16.03
N VAL A 43 -23.99 -6.08 16.61
CA VAL A 43 -23.56 -6.49 17.95
C VAL A 43 -24.39 -5.82 19.05
N PRO A 44 -25.03 -6.59 19.94
CA PRO A 44 -25.81 -6.03 21.05
C PRO A 44 -24.99 -5.13 21.98
N GLU A 45 -25.61 -4.06 22.50
CA GLU A 45 -24.96 -3.16 23.48
C GLU A 45 -24.58 -3.86 24.80
N SER A 46 -25.31 -4.92 25.14
CA SER A 46 -25.06 -5.71 26.35
C SER A 46 -23.80 -6.57 26.26
N ASP A 47 -23.32 -6.89 25.06
CA ASP A 47 -22.16 -7.76 24.86
C ASP A 47 -20.86 -6.96 24.81
N ARG A 48 -20.36 -6.63 26.01
CA ARG A 48 -19.15 -5.80 26.18
C ARG A 48 -17.88 -6.47 25.66
N GLU A 49 -17.77 -7.79 25.80
CA GLU A 49 -16.58 -8.53 25.37
C GLU A 49 -16.50 -8.54 23.85
N LEU A 50 -17.59 -8.88 23.17
CA LEU A 50 -17.62 -8.89 21.71
C LEU A 50 -17.35 -7.48 21.14
N ARG A 51 -17.93 -6.43 21.73
CA ARG A 51 -17.65 -5.04 21.32
C ARG A 51 -16.18 -4.66 21.52
N TRP A 52 -15.58 -5.05 22.64
CA TRP A 52 -14.16 -4.79 22.87
C TRP A 52 -13.28 -5.51 21.84
N GLN A 53 -13.60 -6.75 21.48
CA GLN A 53 -12.90 -7.48 20.42
C GLN A 53 -13.07 -6.82 19.05
N MET A 54 -14.27 -6.33 18.73
CA MET A 54 -14.50 -5.58 17.49
C MET A 54 -13.70 -4.28 17.44
N ASP A 55 -13.67 -3.51 18.53
CA ASP A 55 -12.86 -2.30 18.64
C ASP A 55 -11.37 -2.60 18.43
N LEU A 56 -10.88 -3.72 18.96
CA LEU A 56 -9.50 -4.16 18.75
C LEU A 56 -9.22 -4.47 17.27
N LEU A 57 -10.14 -5.18 16.60
CA LEU A 57 -10.02 -5.50 15.17
C LEU A 57 -10.05 -4.23 14.31
N PHE A 58 -10.93 -3.28 14.60
CA PHE A 58 -10.94 -1.98 13.91
C PHE A 58 -9.64 -1.23 14.09
N ARG A 59 -9.11 -1.18 15.32
CA ARG A 59 -7.81 -0.53 15.60
C ARG A 59 -6.68 -1.19 14.83
N GLN A 60 -6.63 -2.52 14.83
CA GLN A 60 -5.61 -3.26 14.09
C GLN A 60 -5.69 -2.98 12.60
N CYS A 61 -6.88 -3.10 12.01
CA CYS A 61 -7.10 -2.82 10.59
C CYS A 61 -6.73 -1.38 10.22
N SER A 62 -7.07 -0.41 11.07
CA SER A 62 -6.74 1.01 10.87
C SER A 62 -5.24 1.28 10.93
N MET A 63 -4.54 0.68 11.90
CA MET A 63 -3.08 0.80 12.01
C MET A 63 -2.37 0.19 10.81
N GLU A 64 -2.80 -1.00 10.39
CA GLU A 64 -2.22 -1.68 9.23
C GLU A 64 -2.45 -0.88 7.94
N LEU A 65 -3.65 -0.35 7.74
CA LEU A 65 -3.98 0.47 6.58
C LEU A 65 -3.15 1.76 6.53
N SER A 66 -2.99 2.44 7.69
CA SER A 66 -2.12 3.61 7.81
C SER A 66 -0.67 3.28 7.42
N TRP A 67 -0.14 2.16 7.92
CA TRP A 67 1.22 1.71 7.61
C TRP A 67 1.38 1.39 6.11
N CYS A 68 0.42 0.71 5.51
CA CYS A 68 0.45 0.38 4.08
C CYS A 68 0.38 1.62 3.19
N VAL A 69 -0.48 2.59 3.53
CA VAL A 69 -0.59 3.86 2.79
C VAL A 69 0.71 4.65 2.87
N GLN A 70 1.30 4.79 4.07
CA GLN A 70 2.59 5.48 4.23
C GLN A 70 3.72 4.78 3.49
N THR A 71 3.76 3.45 3.54
CA THR A 71 4.73 2.65 2.79
C THR A 71 4.56 2.87 1.30
N TYR A 72 3.34 2.75 0.77
CA TYR A 72 3.05 3.00 -0.64
C TYR A 72 3.50 4.40 -1.08
N GLN A 73 3.15 5.43 -0.32
CA GLN A 73 3.53 6.82 -0.63
C GLN A 73 5.05 7.01 -0.67
N THR A 74 5.77 6.42 0.29
CA THR A 74 7.23 6.49 0.35
C THR A 74 7.86 5.83 -0.87
N TYR A 75 7.41 4.63 -1.23
CA TYR A 75 7.95 3.90 -2.38
C TYR A 75 7.50 4.49 -3.73
N LYS A 76 6.33 5.13 -3.78
CA LYS A 76 5.89 5.90 -4.94
C LYS A 76 6.75 7.15 -5.13
N GLN A 77 7.07 7.87 -4.05
CA GLN A 77 8.01 8.99 -4.14
C GLN A 77 9.40 8.54 -4.61
N LEU A 78 9.88 7.38 -4.15
CA LEU A 78 11.10 6.78 -4.69
C LEU A 78 10.96 6.46 -6.17
N GLN A 79 9.80 5.93 -6.59
CA GLN A 79 9.49 5.67 -8.00
C GLN A 79 9.57 6.95 -8.85
N ASP A 80 8.93 8.02 -8.39
CA ASP A 80 8.87 9.32 -9.07
C ASP A 80 10.24 10.03 -9.13
N MET A 81 11.15 9.71 -8.20
CA MET A 81 12.50 10.27 -8.15
C MET A 81 13.51 9.54 -9.03
N ILE A 82 13.19 8.34 -9.51
CA ILE A 82 14.08 7.62 -10.43
C ILE A 82 14.00 8.30 -11.78
N GLN A 83 15.14 8.83 -12.22
CA GLN A 83 15.34 9.17 -13.62
C GLN A 83 16.00 7.98 -14.31
N PRO A 84 15.53 7.58 -15.50
CA PRO A 84 16.20 6.54 -16.27
C PRO A 84 17.64 7.00 -16.56
N SER A 85 18.62 6.24 -16.05
CA SER A 85 20.05 6.54 -16.20
C SER A 85 20.58 6.23 -17.61
N SER A 86 19.78 5.56 -18.44
CA SER A 86 20.09 5.23 -19.82
C SER A 86 18.82 5.19 -20.68
N SER A 87 18.98 5.28 -22.01
CA SER A 87 17.88 5.14 -22.98
C SER A 87 17.25 3.74 -22.98
N THR A 88 17.99 2.71 -22.57
CA THR A 88 17.46 1.34 -22.39
C THR A 88 16.51 1.28 -21.19
N VAL A 89 16.89 1.93 -20.08
CA VAL A 89 16.04 2.05 -18.90
C VAL A 89 14.83 2.93 -19.18
N ASP A 90 14.98 3.98 -20.00
CA ASP A 90 13.89 4.84 -20.46
C ASP A 90 12.84 4.04 -21.24
N GLY A 91 13.26 3.19 -22.19
CA GLY A 91 12.34 2.30 -22.92
C GLY A 91 11.58 1.33 -22.02
N LEU A 92 12.24 0.71 -21.04
CA LEU A 92 11.59 -0.15 -20.04
C LEU A 92 10.63 0.63 -19.13
N TRP A 93 10.96 1.89 -18.83
CA TRP A 93 10.11 2.80 -18.08
C TRP A 93 8.87 3.17 -18.90
N THR A 94 9.02 3.55 -20.17
CA THR A 94 7.89 3.90 -21.03
C THR A 94 6.96 2.70 -21.27
N GLU A 95 7.50 1.49 -21.47
CA GLU A 95 6.70 0.27 -21.61
C GLU A 95 5.97 -0.13 -20.31
N ALA A 96 6.62 0.01 -19.15
CA ALA A 96 6.02 -0.32 -17.87
C ALA A 96 4.97 0.71 -17.40
N TYR A 97 5.11 1.98 -17.81
CA TYR A 97 4.33 3.09 -17.25
C TYR A 97 3.43 3.85 -18.24
N GLY A 98 3.54 3.62 -19.56
CA GLY A 98 2.61 4.14 -20.57
C GLY A 98 2.43 5.67 -20.55
N LEU A 99 3.53 6.42 -20.57
CA LEU A 99 3.54 7.87 -20.77
C LEU A 99 3.81 8.24 -22.23
#